data_AF-A0A485BM19-F1
#
_entry.id   AF-A0A485BM19-F1
#
_cell.length_a   1.000
_cell.length_b   1.000
_cell.length_c   1.000
_cell.angle_alpha   90.00
_cell.angle_beta   90.00
_cell.angle_gamma   90.00
#
_symmetry.space_group_name_H-M   'P 1'
#
loop_
_entity.id
_entity.type
_entity.pdbx_description
1 polymer ?
#
loop_
_entity_poly.entity_id
_entity_poly.type
_entity_poly.pdbx_seq_one_letter_code
_entity_poly.pdbx_strand_id
1 'polypeptide(L)'
;MDVNALNLDDFLSRFQLLRPQTSRAALNARQAAVLVPIVRRPQPGLLLTQRSARLRKHPGQVAFPGGAVDSSDASADRRRAA
;
A
#
# COMPACT_ATOMS: atom_id res chain seq x y z
N MET A 1 -9.57 -18.94 -25.17
CA MET A 1 -8.59 -17.89 -24.81
C MET A 1 -9.28 -16.98 -23.81
N ASP A 2 -8.88 -17.00 -22.54
CA ASP A 2 -9.45 -16.09 -21.54
C ASP A 2 -8.76 -14.72 -21.63
N VAL A 3 -9.37 -13.80 -22.36
CA VAL A 3 -8.85 -12.45 -22.65
C VAL A 3 -8.95 -11.47 -21.47
N ASN A 4 -9.36 -11.93 -20.28
CA ASN A 4 -9.65 -11.06 -19.15
C ASN A 4 -9.16 -11.57 -17.77
N ALA A 5 -8.37 -12.64 -17.75
CA ALA A 5 -7.75 -13.13 -16.52
C ALA A 5 -6.52 -12.27 -16.16
N LEU A 6 -6.75 -11.09 -15.55
CA LEU A 6 -5.72 -10.21 -15.02
C LEU A 6 -4.86 -10.96 -14.00
N ASN A 7 -3.75 -11.53 -14.48
CA ASN A 7 -2.83 -12.29 -13.66
C ASN A 7 -1.80 -11.36 -13.00
N LEU A 8 -0.97 -11.90 -12.09
CA LEU A 8 0.00 -11.07 -11.36
C LEU A 8 1.09 -10.49 -12.28
N ASP A 9 1.39 -11.14 -13.39
CA ASP A 9 2.47 -10.74 -14.29
C ASP A 9 1.97 -9.64 -15.26
N ASP A 10 0.68 -9.66 -15.65
CA ASP A 10 -0.02 -8.51 -16.26
C ASP A 10 -0.03 -7.28 -15.34
N PHE A 11 -0.36 -7.50 -14.06
CA PHE A 11 -0.38 -6.43 -13.06
C PHE A 11 1.02 -5.80 -12.92
N LEU A 12 2.06 -6.62 -12.75
CA LEU A 12 3.44 -6.14 -12.58
C LEU A 12 3.90 -5.32 -13.79
N SER A 13 3.60 -5.80 -15.01
CA SER A 13 3.90 -5.09 -16.25
C SER A 13 3.23 -3.71 -16.30
N ARG A 14 1.93 -3.63 -16.00
CA ARG A 14 1.20 -2.36 -15.96
C ARG A 14 1.67 -1.42 -14.84
N PHE A 15 1.97 -1.95 -13.66
CA PHE A 15 2.44 -1.17 -12.52
C PHE A 15 3.81 -0.51 -12.77
N GLN A 16 4.71 -1.21 -13.47
CA GLN A 16 6.02 -0.66 -13.86
C GLN A 16 5.91 0.46 -14.90
N LEU A 17 4.98 0.33 -15.86
CA LEU A 17 4.72 1.31 -16.91
C LEU A 17 3.95 2.55 -16.39
N LEU A 18 3.04 2.36 -15.44
CA LEU A 18 2.14 3.39 -14.91
C LEU A 18 2.53 3.87 -13.51
N ARG A 19 3.84 4.00 -13.23
CA ARG A 19 4.32 4.48 -11.92
C ARG A 19 3.73 5.87 -11.61
N PRO A 20 3.01 6.04 -10.48
CA PRO A 20 2.39 7.31 -10.14
C PRO A 20 3.46 8.38 -9.89
N GLN A 21 3.25 9.59 -10.41
CA GLN A 21 4.17 10.70 -10.21
C GLN A 21 3.88 11.42 -8.90
N THR A 22 4.92 11.62 -8.09
CA THR A 22 4.83 12.32 -6.81
C THR A 22 4.57 13.81 -7.02
N SER A 23 3.47 14.34 -6.48
CA SER A 23 3.18 15.78 -6.55
C SER A 23 3.92 16.56 -5.46
N ARG A 24 4.34 17.79 -5.75
CA ARG A 24 5.01 18.67 -4.76
C ARG A 24 4.11 18.98 -3.55
N ALA A 25 2.79 18.98 -3.73
CA ALA A 25 1.83 19.13 -2.64
C ALA A 25 1.91 17.97 -1.62
N ALA A 26 2.15 16.73 -2.09
CA ALA A 26 2.30 15.58 -1.20
C ALA A 26 3.56 15.66 -0.32
N LEU A 27 4.62 16.33 -0.78
CA LEU A 27 5.86 16.50 -0.02
C LEU A 27 5.70 17.45 1.19
N ASN A 28 4.78 18.40 1.11
CA ASN A 28 4.51 19.36 2.20
C ASN A 28 3.52 18.83 3.26
N ALA A 29 2.94 17.64 3.04
CA ALA A 29 2.06 16.99 4.01
C ALA A 29 2.86 16.17 5.04
N ARG A 30 2.21 15.79 6.15
CA ARG A 30 2.76 14.79 7.08
C ARG A 30 3.00 13.49 6.31
N GLN A 31 4.27 13.14 6.10
CA GLN A 31 4.65 11.93 5.38
C GLN A 31 4.12 10.68 6.10
N ALA A 32 3.53 9.79 5.31
CA ALA A 32 3.01 8.49 5.71
C ALA A 32 3.09 7.55 4.51
N ALA A 33 3.26 6.26 4.77
CA ALA A 33 3.27 5.24 3.71
C ALA A 33 2.45 4.02 4.13
N VAL A 34 1.94 3.34 3.10
CA VAL A 34 1.19 2.08 3.21
C VAL A 34 1.80 1.04 2.28
N LEU A 35 1.76 -0.21 2.70
CA LEU A 35 1.97 -1.36 1.84
C LEU A 35 0.67 -1.65 1.10
N VAL A 36 0.75 -1.91 -0.21
CA VAL A 36 -0.36 -2.45 -1.01
C VAL A 36 -0.03 -3.90 -1.34
N PRO A 37 -0.31 -4.86 -0.44
CA PRO A 37 0.11 -6.25 -0.60
C PRO A 37 -0.81 -7.00 -1.56
N ILE A 38 -0.26 -7.49 -2.66
CA ILE A 38 -0.98 -8.28 -3.67
C ILE A 38 -0.60 -9.75 -3.49
N VAL A 39 -1.60 -10.57 -3.19
CA VAL A 39 -1.44 -11.99 -2.85
C VAL A 39 -1.65 -12.85 -4.09
N ARG A 40 -0.61 -13.61 -4.50
CA ARG A 40 -0.67 -14.53 -5.65
C ARG A 40 -1.60 -15.71 -5.31
N ARG A 41 -2.75 -15.78 -5.99
CA ARG A 41 -3.78 -16.83 -5.93
C ARG A 41 -4.48 -16.90 -7.30
N PRO A 42 -5.32 -17.93 -7.60
CA PRO A 42 -6.01 -18.05 -8.90
C PRO A 42 -6.83 -16.80 -9.28
N GLN A 43 -7.43 -16.14 -8.29
CA GLN A 43 -7.86 -14.75 -8.38
C GLN A 43 -6.98 -13.92 -7.42
N PRO A 44 -6.17 -12.97 -7.92
CA PRO A 44 -5.36 -12.10 -7.07
C PRO A 44 -6.20 -11.35 -6.05
N GLY A 45 -5.66 -11.14 -4.85
CA GLY A 45 -6.36 -10.44 -3.76
C GLY A 45 -5.46 -9.49 -3.00
N LEU A 46 -6.07 -8.55 -2.27
CA LEU A 46 -5.38 -7.63 -1.38
C LEU A 46 -5.45 -8.14 0.07
N LEU A 47 -4.36 -7.99 0.82
CA LEU A 47 -4.39 -8.13 2.28
C LEU A 47 -4.65 -6.75 2.91
N LEU A 48 -5.66 -6.69 3.77
CA LEU A 48 -6.05 -5.49 4.51
C LEU A 48 -6.01 -5.78 6.01
N THR A 49 -5.86 -4.73 6.80
CA THR A 49 -5.89 -4.79 8.26
C THR A 49 -7.16 -4.15 8.79
N GLN A 50 -7.68 -4.66 9.91
CA GLN A 50 -8.60 -3.90 10.73
C GLN A 50 -7.80 -3.14 11.79
N ARG A 51 -7.95 -1.81 11.83
CA ARG A 51 -7.26 -0.96 12.78
C ARG A 51 -7.77 -1.20 14.20
N SER A 52 -6.87 -1.33 15.17
CA SER A 52 -7.23 -1.53 16.58
C SER A 52 -8.24 -0.47 17.06
N ALA A 53 -9.31 -0.93 17.72
CA ALA A 53 -10.35 -0.07 18.27
C ALA A 53 -9.84 0.93 19.32
N ARG A 54 -8.63 0.73 19.86
CA ARG A 54 -8.00 1.62 20.86
C ARG A 54 -7.22 2.80 20.25
N LEU A 55 -7.16 2.91 18.91
CA LEU A 55 -6.38 3.96 18.25
C LEU A 55 -7.10 5.31 18.28
N ARG A 56 -6.37 6.38 18.67
CA ARG A 56 -6.86 7.78 18.68
C ARG A 56 -7.38 8.29 17.34
N LYS A 57 -7.01 7.65 16.22
CA LYS A 57 -7.44 8.00 14.86
C LYS A 57 -7.82 6.75 14.09
N HIS A 58 -8.98 6.81 13.44
CA HIS A 58 -9.53 5.73 12.61
C HIS A 58 -9.58 4.36 13.34
N PRO A 59 -10.17 4.26 14.54
CA PRO A 59 -10.35 2.98 15.22
C PRO A 59 -11.32 2.08 14.44
N GLY A 60 -11.07 0.78 14.42
CA GLY A 60 -11.96 -0.23 13.81
C GLY A 60 -12.04 -0.24 12.28
N GLN A 61 -11.52 0.79 11.59
CA GLN A 61 -11.59 0.90 10.13
C GLN A 61 -10.70 -0.13 9.43
N VAL A 62 -11.18 -0.63 8.28
CA VAL A 62 -10.37 -1.44 7.36
C VAL A 62 -9.40 -0.51 6.61
N ALA A 63 -8.11 -0.86 6.59
CA ALA A 63 -7.06 -0.06 5.97
C ALA A 63 -5.92 -0.93 5.44
N PHE A 64 -5.18 -0.40 4.47
CA PHE A 64 -3.87 -0.97 4.12
C PHE A 64 -2.91 -0.93 5.32
N PRO A 65 -2.01 -1.93 5.47
CA PRO A 65 -0.93 -1.87 6.46
C PRO A 65 -0.07 -0.62 6.23
N GLY A 66 0.27 0.15 7.27
CA GLY A 66 1.07 1.37 7.10
C GLY A 66 1.17 2.26 8.36
N GLY A 67 1.87 3.40 8.26
CA GLY A 67 2.17 4.23 9.44
C GLY A 67 3.01 5.51 9.23
N ALA A 68 3.87 5.81 10.21
CA ALA A 68 3.98 7.09 10.96
C ALA A 68 4.12 8.44 10.21
N VAL A 69 5.12 8.77 9.39
CA VAL A 69 6.55 8.35 9.32
C VAL A 69 7.33 8.72 10.60
N ASP A 70 8.48 8.06 10.81
CA ASP A 70 9.38 8.22 11.97
C ASP A 70 10.73 8.85 11.57
N SER A 71 11.39 9.57 12.50
CA SER A 71 12.72 10.17 12.28
C SER A 71 13.83 9.15 12.05
N SER A 72 13.62 7.89 12.45
CA SER A 72 14.54 6.77 12.21
C SER A 72 14.34 6.07 10.86
N ASP A 73 13.27 6.38 10.11
CA ASP A 73 13.05 5.81 8.78
C ASP A 73 14.02 6.45 7.76
N ALA A 74 14.81 5.63 7.06
CA ALA A 74 15.73 6.12 6.03
C ALA A 74 15.01 6.78 4.83
N SER A 75 13.74 6.44 4.62
CA SER A 75 12.87 6.95 3.57
C SER A 75 11.42 6.57 3.89
N ALA A 76 10.44 7.34 3.41
CA ALA A 76 9.04 7.13 3.77
C ALA A 76 8.47 5.75 3.36
N ASP A 77 8.98 5.18 2.27
CA ASP A 77 8.57 3.88 1.70
C ASP A 77 9.10 2.66 2.47
N ARG A 78 10.09 2.84 3.36
CA ARG A 78 10.79 1.74 4.04
C ARG A 78 10.38 1.64 5.51
N ARG A 79 9.64 0.59 5.87
CA ARG A 79 9.49 0.16 7.27
C ARG A 79 9.56 -1.34 7.45
N ARG A 80 10.02 -1.79 8.62
CA ARG A 80 9.86 -3.17 9.09
C ARG A 80 8.36 -3.46 9.27
N ALA A 81 7.94 -4.67 8.89
CA ALA A 81 6.67 -5.21 9.37
C ALA A 81 6.73 -5.35 10.90
N ALA A 82 5.61 -5.01 11.54
CA ALA A 82 5.34 -5.29 12.95
C ALA A 82 4.44 -6.54 13.05
#